data_AF-A0A1H1LMJ8-F1
#
_entry.id   AF-A0A1H1LMJ8-F1
#
_cell.length_a   1.000
_cell.length_b   1.000
_cell.length_c   1.000
_cell.angle_alpha   90.00
_cell.angle_beta   90.00
_cell.angle_gamma   90.00
#
_symmetry.space_group_name_H-M   'P 1'
#
loop_
_entity.id
_entity.type
_entity.pdbx_description
1 polymer ?
#
loop_
_entity_poly.entity_id
_entity_poly.type
_entity_poly.pdbx_seq_one_letter_code
_entity_poly.pdbx_strand_id
1 'polypeptide(L)'
;METSENTAVNSIIIESSEEDLTEEFVRSAFGLDHLIGVRSSHEPTDGFRGFSISLVFDQPADVDMTAAAAVEAGAQMVKPVSKSFWGYGGSLRSPDGTVWTLASSAKKNTAEPTGLASQIVLLVGVDDVRATKDFYRDRGIEVSRGFGSKYVEFDTGSTITLAIQSRRAVAKNAGVDPEGSGSHRLTIAGTLGEFVDPDGFTWR
;
A
#
# COMPACT_ATOMS: atom_id res chain seq x y z
N MET A 1 -15.49 -0.92 -30.40
CA MET A 1 -14.12 -1.11 -29.89
C MET A 1 -14.20 -0.71 -28.43
N GLU A 2 -14.64 -1.65 -27.58
CA GLU A 2 -14.65 -1.44 -26.13
C GLU A 2 -13.19 -1.45 -25.69
N THR A 3 -12.69 -0.29 -25.31
CA THR A 3 -11.52 -0.22 -24.44
C THR A 3 -11.95 -0.85 -23.13
N SER A 4 -11.59 -2.10 -22.89
CA SER A 4 -11.69 -2.69 -21.57
C SER A 4 -10.95 -1.76 -20.61
N GLU A 5 -11.68 -1.06 -19.74
CA GLU A 5 -11.08 -0.38 -18.60
C GLU A 5 -10.40 -1.47 -17.77
N ASN A 6 -9.09 -1.59 -17.90
CA ASN A 6 -8.30 -2.63 -17.26
C ASN A 6 -8.15 -2.30 -15.77
N THR A 7 -9.23 -2.24 -15.00
CA THR A 7 -9.17 -2.02 -13.55
C THR A 7 -8.87 -3.35 -12.87
N ALA A 8 -7.58 -3.70 -12.76
CA ALA A 8 -7.16 -4.96 -12.18
C ALA A 8 -7.34 -4.97 -10.66
N VAL A 9 -7.13 -3.82 -10.00
CA VAL A 9 -7.30 -3.64 -8.54
C VAL A 9 -8.35 -2.56 -8.29
N ASN A 10 -9.48 -2.93 -7.71
CA ASN A 10 -10.60 -2.01 -7.45
C ASN A 10 -10.49 -1.40 -6.05
N SER A 11 -10.16 -2.23 -5.06
CA SER A 11 -10.04 -1.82 -3.66
C SER A 11 -9.08 -2.73 -2.91
N ILE A 12 -8.55 -2.25 -1.80
CA ILE A 12 -7.82 -3.05 -0.82
C ILE A 12 -8.75 -3.33 0.35
N ILE A 13 -8.74 -4.54 0.91
CA ILE A 13 -9.43 -4.84 2.17
C ILE A 13 -8.40 -5.15 3.23
N ILE A 14 -8.39 -4.31 4.27
CA ILE A 14 -7.63 -4.58 5.49
C ILE A 14 -8.47 -5.48 6.37
N GLU A 15 -7.86 -6.54 6.88
CA GLU A 15 -8.53 -7.42 7.82
C GLU A 15 -8.09 -7.07 9.24
N SER A 16 -9.03 -6.84 10.13
CA SER A 16 -8.71 -6.33 11.48
C SER A 16 -9.51 -7.06 12.54
N SER A 17 -8.90 -7.23 13.72
CA SER A 17 -9.62 -7.68 14.91
C SER A 17 -10.48 -6.57 15.51
N GLU A 18 -10.24 -5.33 15.11
CA GLU A 18 -10.96 -4.12 15.55
C GLU A 18 -11.51 -3.39 14.31
N GLU A 19 -12.52 -3.99 13.65
CA GLU A 19 -13.06 -3.52 12.36
C GLU A 19 -13.47 -2.05 12.39
N ASP A 20 -14.41 -1.67 13.27
CA ASP A 20 -14.93 -0.29 13.38
C ASP A 20 -13.83 0.74 13.64
N LEU A 21 -12.84 0.42 14.48
CA LEU A 21 -11.72 1.33 14.78
C LEU A 21 -10.79 1.50 13.57
N THR A 22 -10.60 0.44 12.79
CA THR A 22 -9.76 0.48 11.59
C THR A 22 -10.46 1.24 10.47
N GLU A 23 -11.77 1.04 10.33
CA GLU A 23 -12.59 1.74 9.35
C GLU A 23 -12.64 3.24 9.65
N GLU A 24 -12.82 3.60 10.92
CA GLU A 24 -12.76 5.00 11.35
C GLU A 24 -11.38 5.63 11.14
N PHE A 25 -10.32 4.89 11.42
CA PHE A 25 -8.95 5.35 11.12
C PHE A 25 -8.77 5.66 9.64
N VAL A 26 -9.15 4.74 8.74
CA VAL A 26 -9.02 4.92 7.28
C VAL A 26 -9.82 6.14 6.81
N ARG A 27 -11.06 6.30 7.31
CA ARG A 27 -11.93 7.43 6.98
C ARG A 27 -11.38 8.75 7.47
N SER A 28 -11.05 8.86 8.76
CA SER A 28 -10.64 10.11 9.40
C SER A 28 -9.22 10.54 9.03
N ALA A 29 -8.28 9.59 8.91
CA ALA A 29 -6.88 9.89 8.60
C ALA A 29 -6.65 10.14 7.10
N PHE A 30 -7.33 9.38 6.23
CA PHE A 30 -7.01 9.35 4.80
C PHE A 30 -8.18 9.71 3.88
N GLY A 31 -9.44 9.59 4.33
CA GLY A 31 -10.61 9.78 3.46
C GLY A 31 -10.69 8.76 2.32
N LEU A 32 -10.17 7.55 2.54
CA LEU A 32 -10.02 6.49 1.52
C LEU A 32 -10.99 5.31 1.72
N ASP A 33 -12.05 5.47 2.49
CA ASP A 33 -13.05 4.42 2.79
C ASP A 33 -13.78 3.89 1.53
N HIS A 34 -13.72 4.62 0.42
CA HIS A 34 -14.21 4.17 -0.89
C HIS A 34 -13.24 3.26 -1.66
N LEU A 35 -11.96 3.21 -1.28
CA LEU A 35 -10.90 2.38 -1.90
C LEU A 35 -10.28 1.37 -0.94
N ILE A 36 -10.40 1.61 0.36
CA ILE A 36 -9.86 0.77 1.43
C ILE A 36 -11.04 0.32 2.29
N GLY A 37 -11.49 -0.91 2.05
CA GLY A 37 -12.48 -1.56 2.90
C GLY A 37 -11.83 -2.18 4.13
N VAL A 38 -12.64 -2.48 5.14
CA VAL A 38 -12.21 -3.24 6.32
C VAL A 38 -13.11 -4.47 6.46
N ARG A 39 -12.57 -5.55 7.01
CA ARG A 39 -13.33 -6.75 7.38
C ARG A 39 -12.82 -7.33 8.70
N SER A 40 -13.69 -7.85 9.55
CA SER A 40 -13.27 -8.58 10.74
C SER A 40 -12.43 -9.81 10.39
N SER A 41 -11.28 -9.93 11.04
CA SER A 41 -10.47 -11.15 11.05
C SER A 41 -9.70 -11.28 12.35
N HIS A 42 -9.69 -12.52 12.86
CA HIS A 42 -8.94 -12.90 14.05
C HIS A 42 -7.78 -13.85 13.70
N GLU A 43 -7.46 -13.99 12.41
CA GLU A 43 -6.33 -14.81 12.00
C GLU A 43 -5.05 -14.29 12.66
N PRO A 44 -4.23 -15.17 13.27
CA PRO A 44 -3.00 -14.77 13.91
C PRO A 44 -2.04 -14.11 12.90
N THR A 45 -1.43 -13.00 13.31
CA THR A 45 -0.40 -12.29 12.56
C THR A 45 0.57 -11.66 13.55
N ASP A 46 1.86 -11.64 13.20
CA ASP A 46 2.90 -11.04 14.01
C ASP A 46 3.97 -10.38 13.14
N GLY A 47 4.57 -9.28 13.63
CA GLY A 47 5.61 -8.54 12.92
C GLY A 47 5.15 -7.87 11.61
N PHE A 48 6.00 -7.94 10.59
CA PHE A 48 5.70 -7.37 9.27
C PHE A 48 4.78 -8.31 8.46
N ARG A 49 3.68 -7.78 7.94
CA ARG A 49 2.70 -8.56 7.17
C ARG A 49 3.06 -8.70 5.69
N GLY A 50 4.29 -8.39 5.29
CA GLY A 50 4.76 -8.59 3.92
C GLY A 50 4.31 -7.54 2.91
N PHE A 51 3.63 -6.47 3.30
CA PHE A 51 3.24 -5.39 2.38
C PHE A 51 3.25 -4.02 3.07
N SER A 52 3.22 -2.97 2.26
CA SER A 52 2.93 -1.60 2.71
C SER A 52 1.99 -0.90 1.74
N ILE A 53 1.14 -0.01 2.23
CA ILE A 53 0.31 0.86 1.38
C ILE A 53 0.95 2.24 1.34
N SER A 54 1.29 2.72 0.15
CA SER A 54 1.96 4.02 -0.04
C SER A 54 0.95 5.04 -0.55
N LEU A 55 0.85 6.16 0.14
CA LEU A 55 0.12 7.34 -0.31
C LEU A 55 1.13 8.33 -0.90
N VAL A 56 0.97 8.62 -2.19
CA VAL A 56 1.84 9.54 -2.93
C VAL A 56 1.14 10.87 -3.07
N PHE A 57 1.86 11.95 -2.78
CA PHE A 57 1.36 13.32 -2.79
C PHE A 57 2.22 14.23 -3.68
N ASP A 58 1.60 15.28 -4.19
CA ASP A 58 2.25 16.22 -5.10
C ASP A 58 3.26 17.14 -4.40
N GLN A 59 3.12 17.34 -3.08
CA GLN A 59 3.99 18.22 -2.31
C GLN A 59 4.14 17.82 -0.83
N PRO A 60 5.19 18.33 -0.12
CA PRO A 60 5.42 18.06 1.30
C PRO A 60 4.27 18.45 2.24
N ALA A 61 3.58 19.56 2.02
CA ALA A 61 2.51 20.01 2.92
C ALA A 61 1.37 18.99 3.05
N ASP A 62 1.01 18.30 1.96
CA ASP A 62 0.01 17.23 1.99
C ASP A 62 0.51 16.03 2.80
N VAL A 63 1.79 15.68 2.66
CA VAL A 63 2.42 14.62 3.49
C VAL A 63 2.35 14.97 4.97
N ASP A 64 2.71 16.20 5.35
CA ASP A 64 2.68 16.66 6.74
C ASP A 64 1.27 16.65 7.32
N MET A 65 0.30 17.13 6.56
CA MET A 65 -1.10 17.18 6.97
C MET A 65 -1.68 15.78 7.17
N THR A 66 -1.46 14.87 6.22
CA THR A 66 -1.93 13.48 6.34
C THR A 66 -1.22 12.74 7.47
N ALA A 67 0.07 12.97 7.68
CA ALA A 67 0.80 12.38 8.81
C ALA A 67 0.24 12.85 10.16
N ALA A 68 -0.07 14.14 10.29
CA ALA A 68 -0.69 14.69 11.50
C ALA A 68 -2.06 14.08 11.76
N ALA A 69 -2.94 14.04 10.75
CA ALA A 69 -4.26 13.43 10.85
C ALA A 69 -4.18 11.94 11.24
N ALA A 70 -3.26 11.18 10.66
CA ALA A 70 -3.06 9.78 11.00
C ALA A 70 -2.58 9.59 12.46
N VAL A 71 -1.67 10.43 12.94
CA VAL A 71 -1.21 10.37 14.35
C VAL A 71 -2.33 10.75 15.31
N GLU A 72 -3.13 11.77 14.98
CA GLU A 72 -4.32 12.13 15.76
C GLU A 72 -5.36 11.00 15.81
N ALA A 73 -5.49 10.24 14.72
CA ALA A 73 -6.32 9.04 14.63
C ALA A 73 -5.71 7.77 15.27
N GLY A 74 -4.53 7.87 15.89
CA GLY A 74 -3.91 6.79 16.66
C GLY A 74 -2.82 6.00 15.93
N ALA A 75 -2.35 6.45 14.76
CA ALA A 75 -1.18 5.85 14.14
C ALA A 75 0.11 6.13 14.91
N GLN A 76 1.02 5.17 14.88
CA GLN A 76 2.38 5.33 15.39
C GLN A 76 3.33 5.71 14.25
N MET A 77 4.07 6.81 14.40
CA MET A 77 5.16 7.13 13.47
C MET A 77 6.27 6.08 13.53
N VAL A 78 6.61 5.49 12.37
CA VAL A 78 7.71 4.53 12.20
C VAL A 78 8.97 5.25 11.71
N LYS A 79 8.86 6.02 10.63
CA LYS A 79 9.89 6.94 10.17
C LYS A 79 9.38 8.37 10.21
N PRO A 80 10.09 9.30 10.88
CA PRO A 80 9.72 10.71 10.87
C PRO A 80 9.60 11.24 9.45
N VAL A 81 8.57 12.05 9.20
CA VAL A 81 8.42 12.75 7.94
C VAL A 81 9.57 13.74 7.78
N SER A 82 10.36 13.58 6.72
CA SER A 82 11.57 14.38 6.52
C SER A 82 12.00 14.44 5.05
N LYS A 83 12.86 15.40 4.73
CA LYS A 83 13.53 15.47 3.43
C LYS A 83 14.53 14.32 3.30
N SER A 84 14.55 13.70 2.13
CA SER A 84 15.54 12.69 1.75
C SER A 84 16.14 12.98 0.38
N PHE A 85 17.04 12.10 -0.06
CA PHE A 85 17.56 12.14 -1.42
C PHE A 85 16.44 12.01 -2.46
N TRP A 86 15.47 11.13 -2.21
CA TRP A 86 14.41 10.76 -3.13
C TRP A 86 13.17 11.67 -3.10
N GLY A 87 13.09 12.60 -2.14
CA GLY A 87 11.93 13.48 -2.02
C GLY A 87 11.69 13.91 -0.58
N TYR A 88 10.44 13.83 -0.16
CA TYR A 88 9.95 14.13 1.19
C TYR A 88 8.99 13.02 1.63
N GLY A 89 9.10 12.55 2.87
CA GLY A 89 8.22 11.47 3.31
C GLY A 89 8.60 10.82 4.61
N GLY A 90 7.75 9.90 5.03
CA GLY A 90 7.88 9.11 6.25
C GLY A 90 7.04 7.84 6.17
N SER A 91 6.91 7.16 7.30
CA SER A 91 6.05 5.98 7.41
C SER A 91 5.44 5.89 8.78
N LEU A 92 4.29 5.24 8.84
CA LEU A 92 3.51 5.06 10.06
C LEU A 92 2.91 3.66 10.10
N ARG A 93 2.47 3.27 11.29
CA ARG A 93 1.71 2.04 11.53
C ARG A 93 0.33 2.43 12.05
N SER A 94 -0.72 1.99 11.37
CA SER A 94 -2.11 2.18 11.83
C SER A 94 -2.44 1.28 13.02
N PRO A 95 -3.54 1.55 13.75
CA PRO A 95 -3.92 0.76 14.92
C PRO A 95 -4.07 -0.76 14.67
N ASP A 96 -4.51 -1.16 13.48
CA ASP A 96 -4.62 -2.58 13.07
C ASP A 96 -3.26 -3.24 12.76
N GLY A 97 -2.18 -2.46 12.77
CA GLY A 97 -0.83 -2.90 12.47
C GLY A 97 -0.41 -2.74 11.00
N THR A 98 -1.28 -2.28 10.08
CA THR A 98 -0.89 -1.99 8.68
C THR A 98 0.21 -0.94 8.65
N VAL A 99 1.20 -1.15 7.78
CA VAL A 99 2.29 -0.19 7.59
C VAL A 99 2.00 0.65 6.35
N TRP A 100 2.02 1.97 6.55
CA TRP A 100 1.75 2.96 5.52
C TRP A 100 3.01 3.79 5.26
N THR A 101 3.24 4.14 4.01
CA THR A 101 4.27 5.13 3.65
C THR A 101 3.60 6.37 3.07
N LEU A 102 4.16 7.53 3.38
CA LEU A 102 3.72 8.82 2.86
C LEU A 102 4.88 9.42 2.09
N ALA A 103 4.67 9.76 0.82
CA ALA A 103 5.77 10.18 -0.03
C ALA A 103 5.36 11.31 -0.99
N SER A 104 6.28 12.24 -1.21
CA SER A 104 6.27 13.17 -2.32
C SER A 104 7.64 13.21 -2.97
N SER A 105 7.70 13.19 -4.29
CA SER A 105 8.97 13.40 -5.01
C SER A 105 9.41 14.88 -4.97
N ALA A 106 8.47 15.79 -4.74
CA ALA A 106 8.74 17.21 -4.54
C ALA A 106 9.41 17.46 -3.18
N LYS A 107 10.10 18.60 -3.08
CA LYS A 107 10.80 19.04 -1.86
C LYS A 107 10.36 20.41 -1.37
N LYS A 108 9.36 20.99 -2.02
CA LYS A 108 8.82 22.34 -1.79
C LYS A 108 7.31 22.32 -2.04
N ASN A 109 6.60 23.18 -1.33
CA ASN A 109 5.18 23.41 -1.55
C ASN A 109 5.00 24.38 -2.71
N THR A 110 3.97 24.15 -3.52
CA THR A 110 3.62 24.96 -4.68
C THR A 110 2.16 25.42 -4.66
N ALA A 111 1.33 24.86 -3.79
CA ALA A 111 -0.07 25.20 -3.60
C ALA A 111 -0.52 24.98 -2.15
N GLU A 112 -1.74 25.39 -1.81
CA GLU A 112 -2.39 25.02 -0.55
C GLU A 112 -2.55 23.49 -0.46
N PRO A 113 -2.35 22.88 0.72
CA PRO A 113 -2.51 21.44 0.89
C PRO A 113 -3.99 21.03 0.75
N THR A 114 -4.20 19.91 0.08
CA THR A 114 -5.51 19.30 -0.17
C THR A 114 -5.72 18.03 0.65
N GLY A 115 -4.63 17.34 1.01
CA GLY A 115 -4.64 16.05 1.71
C GLY A 115 -4.96 14.87 0.81
N LEU A 116 -5.12 15.11 -0.49
CA LEU A 116 -5.50 14.09 -1.45
C LEU A 116 -4.25 13.43 -2.02
N ALA A 117 -4.16 12.11 -1.86
CA ALA A 117 -3.12 11.33 -2.51
C ALA A 117 -3.38 11.30 -4.03
N SER A 118 -2.36 11.62 -4.83
CA SER A 118 -2.42 11.54 -6.29
C SER A 118 -2.23 10.12 -6.81
N GLN A 119 -1.67 9.22 -6.00
CA GLN A 119 -1.55 7.80 -6.29
C GLN A 119 -1.54 6.98 -5.00
N ILE A 120 -2.17 5.80 -5.04
CA ILE A 120 -2.08 4.78 -4.00
C ILE A 120 -1.29 3.61 -4.57
N VAL A 121 -0.28 3.14 -3.84
CA VAL A 121 0.53 1.98 -4.24
C VAL A 121 0.43 0.89 -3.20
N LEU A 122 -0.15 -0.25 -3.56
CA LEU A 122 0.01 -1.48 -2.81
C LEU A 122 1.35 -2.11 -3.18
N LEU A 123 2.33 -1.99 -2.27
CA LEU A 123 3.65 -2.57 -2.45
C LEU A 123 3.76 -3.89 -1.69
N VAL A 124 3.79 -4.99 -2.44
CA VAL A 124 3.87 -6.36 -1.93
C VAL A 124 5.31 -6.86 -1.89
N GLY A 125 5.67 -7.46 -0.76
CA GLY A 125 6.96 -8.07 -0.49
C GLY A 125 6.94 -9.55 -0.81
N VAL A 126 7.69 -9.94 -1.83
CA VAL A 126 7.70 -11.30 -2.39
C VAL A 126 9.03 -12.00 -2.16
N ASP A 127 9.01 -13.33 -2.21
CA ASP A 127 10.20 -14.18 -2.09
C ASP A 127 10.96 -14.26 -3.43
N ASP A 128 10.25 -14.38 -4.56
CA ASP A 128 10.82 -14.37 -5.90
C ASP A 128 10.11 -13.39 -6.84
N VAL A 129 10.71 -12.21 -7.00
CA VAL A 129 10.18 -11.12 -7.86
C VAL A 129 9.95 -11.57 -9.31
N ARG A 130 10.76 -12.48 -9.86
CA ARG A 130 10.56 -12.93 -11.25
C ARG A 130 9.37 -13.88 -11.34
N ALA A 131 9.29 -14.84 -10.43
CA ALA A 131 8.17 -15.78 -10.39
C ALA A 131 6.83 -15.05 -10.20
N THR A 132 6.76 -14.11 -9.27
CA THR A 132 5.53 -13.34 -9.01
C THR A 132 5.20 -12.38 -10.16
N LYS A 133 6.21 -11.80 -10.82
CA LYS A 133 6.00 -11.04 -12.07
C LYS A 133 5.37 -11.89 -13.16
N ASP A 134 5.93 -13.07 -13.41
CA ASP A 134 5.43 -13.97 -14.44
C ASP A 134 4.01 -14.42 -14.12
N PHE A 135 3.73 -14.73 -12.84
CA PHE A 135 2.40 -15.10 -12.35
C PHE A 135 1.32 -14.05 -12.66
N TYR A 136 1.58 -12.77 -12.41
CA TYR A 136 0.63 -11.68 -12.67
C TYR A 136 0.49 -11.38 -14.16
N ARG A 137 1.57 -11.44 -14.94
CA ARG A 137 1.52 -11.28 -16.40
C ARG A 137 0.72 -12.40 -17.06
N ASP A 138 0.91 -13.64 -16.64
CA ASP A 138 0.19 -14.79 -17.18
C ASP A 138 -1.33 -14.73 -16.87
N ARG A 139 -1.73 -13.84 -15.95
CA ARG A 139 -3.13 -13.48 -15.64
C ARG A 139 -3.62 -12.21 -16.33
N GLY A 140 -2.81 -11.61 -17.19
CA GLY A 140 -3.20 -10.47 -18.03
C GLY A 140 -2.91 -9.09 -17.44
N ILE A 141 -2.18 -8.98 -16.32
CA ILE A 141 -1.72 -7.67 -15.86
C ILE A 141 -0.34 -7.37 -16.44
N GLU A 142 -0.28 -6.36 -17.31
CA GLU A 142 0.97 -5.91 -17.92
C GLU A 142 1.87 -5.16 -16.94
N VAL A 143 3.17 -5.14 -17.24
CA VAL A 143 4.15 -4.37 -16.46
C VAL A 143 4.23 -2.94 -16.97
N SER A 144 3.91 -1.97 -16.12
CA SER A 144 4.06 -0.54 -16.44
C SER A 144 5.51 -0.09 -16.27
N ARG A 145 6.19 -0.59 -15.24
CA ARG A 145 7.57 -0.22 -14.91
C ARG A 145 8.31 -1.37 -14.24
N GLY A 146 9.61 -1.50 -14.52
CA GLY A 146 10.44 -2.51 -13.86
C GLY A 146 11.90 -2.11 -13.76
N PHE A 147 12.55 -2.53 -12.67
CA PHE A 147 13.97 -2.35 -12.43
C PHE A 147 14.64 -3.71 -12.19
N GLY A 148 14.90 -4.43 -13.29
CA GLY A 148 15.46 -5.78 -13.23
C GLY A 148 14.61 -6.71 -12.37
N SER A 149 15.24 -7.44 -11.46
CA SER A 149 14.58 -8.34 -10.51
C SER A 149 14.34 -7.72 -9.13
N LYS A 150 14.41 -6.40 -9.00
CA LYS A 150 14.32 -5.71 -7.70
C LYS A 150 12.97 -5.04 -7.45
N TYR A 151 12.31 -4.58 -8.52
CA TYR A 151 11.04 -3.88 -8.47
C TYR A 151 10.29 -4.10 -9.77
N VAL A 152 9.00 -4.35 -9.66
CA VAL A 152 8.05 -4.39 -10.78
C VAL A 152 6.80 -3.66 -10.34
N GLU A 153 6.28 -2.82 -11.22
CA GLU A 153 5.01 -2.13 -11.10
C GLU A 153 4.12 -2.59 -12.24
N PHE A 154 2.85 -2.82 -11.92
CA PHE A 154 1.88 -3.34 -12.85
C PHE A 154 0.90 -2.25 -13.29
N ASP A 155 0.52 -2.29 -14.57
CA ASP A 155 -0.56 -1.45 -15.09
C ASP A 155 -1.91 -2.04 -14.66
N THR A 156 -2.42 -1.52 -13.56
CA THR A 156 -3.70 -1.94 -12.98
C THR A 156 -4.88 -1.13 -13.50
N GLY A 157 -4.67 -0.16 -14.41
CA GLY A 157 -5.72 0.73 -14.93
C GLY A 157 -6.65 1.32 -13.87
N SER A 158 -6.12 1.56 -12.67
CA SER A 158 -6.88 1.95 -11.47
C SER A 158 -6.11 2.99 -10.65
N THR A 159 -6.80 3.59 -9.67
CA THR A 159 -6.17 4.47 -8.68
C THR A 159 -5.15 3.73 -7.79
N ILE A 160 -5.28 2.40 -7.65
CA ILE A 160 -4.42 1.56 -6.81
C ILE A 160 -3.41 0.82 -7.68
N THR A 161 -2.18 1.30 -7.69
CA THR A 161 -1.08 0.61 -8.35
C THR A 161 -0.63 -0.61 -7.53
N LEU A 162 -0.52 -1.77 -8.18
CA LEU A 162 0.15 -2.94 -7.62
C LEU A 162 1.63 -2.89 -7.98
N ALA A 163 2.49 -3.08 -6.99
CA ALA A 163 3.93 -3.22 -7.19
C ALA A 163 4.50 -4.33 -6.31
N ILE A 164 5.58 -4.96 -6.77
CA ILE A 164 6.30 -6.01 -6.04
C ILE A 164 7.78 -5.67 -5.87
N GLN A 165 8.33 -6.00 -4.71
CA GLN A 165 9.77 -6.03 -4.41
C GLN A 165 10.08 -7.21 -3.48
N SER A 166 11.36 -7.48 -3.20
CA SER A 166 11.66 -8.44 -2.15
C SER A 166 11.09 -7.98 -0.80
N ARG A 167 10.60 -8.92 0.00
CA ARG A 167 10.07 -8.66 1.36
C ARG A 167 10.98 -7.75 2.19
N ARG A 168 12.29 -8.01 2.18
CA ARG A 168 13.29 -7.19 2.88
C ARG A 168 13.37 -5.76 2.35
N ALA A 169 13.20 -5.55 1.05
CA ALA A 169 13.21 -4.21 0.46
C ALA A 169 11.96 -3.42 0.87
N VAL A 170 10.78 -4.05 0.85
CA VAL A 170 9.54 -3.40 1.30
C VAL A 170 9.65 -2.99 2.77
N ALA A 171 10.06 -3.91 3.65
CA ALA A 171 10.27 -3.63 5.07
C ALA A 171 11.29 -2.49 5.30
N LYS A 172 12.41 -2.51 4.57
CA LYS A 172 13.43 -1.44 4.63
C LYS A 172 12.87 -0.10 4.19
N ASN A 173 12.07 -0.05 3.12
CA ASN A 173 11.44 1.19 2.64
C ASN A 173 10.48 1.74 3.69
N ALA A 174 9.72 0.86 4.34
CA ALA A 174 8.78 1.23 5.38
C ALA A 174 9.41 1.47 6.76
N GLY A 175 10.65 1.05 6.99
CA GLY A 175 11.35 1.25 8.28
C GLY A 175 11.01 0.25 9.36
N VAL A 176 10.55 -0.94 8.97
CA VAL A 176 10.20 -2.01 9.90
C VAL A 176 11.16 -3.19 9.76
N ASP A 177 11.19 -4.05 10.77
CA ASP A 177 11.87 -5.33 10.69
C ASP A 177 11.20 -6.20 9.61
N PRO A 178 11.94 -6.87 8.71
CA PRO A 178 11.35 -7.75 7.70
C PRO A 178 10.71 -9.02 8.28
N GLU A 179 11.02 -9.40 9.52
CA GLU A 179 10.48 -10.59 10.16
C GLU A 179 9.00 -10.41 10.50
N GLY A 180 8.26 -11.51 10.36
CA GLY A 180 6.83 -11.58 10.63
C GLY A 180 6.28 -12.92 10.19
N SER A 181 5.12 -13.29 10.72
CA SER A 181 4.49 -14.59 10.46
C SER A 181 2.97 -14.52 10.54
N GLY A 182 2.31 -15.56 10.05
CA GLY A 182 0.85 -15.65 10.06
C GLY A 182 0.22 -14.90 8.88
N SER A 183 -1.05 -14.53 9.06
CA SER A 183 -1.87 -13.92 8.01
C SER A 183 -1.34 -12.56 7.57
N HIS A 184 -1.42 -12.28 6.28
CA HIS A 184 -1.18 -10.93 5.75
C HIS A 184 -2.26 -9.95 6.24
N ARG A 185 -3.44 -10.44 6.66
CA ARG A 185 -4.61 -9.61 6.98
C ARG A 185 -4.90 -8.58 5.89
N LEU A 186 -4.81 -9.05 4.65
CA LEU A 186 -4.98 -8.26 3.44
C LEU A 186 -5.66 -9.11 2.39
N THR A 187 -6.75 -8.58 1.82
CA THR A 187 -7.34 -9.12 0.58
C THR A 187 -7.33 -8.03 -0.49
N ILE A 188 -6.94 -8.40 -1.71
CA ILE A 188 -6.95 -7.53 -2.89
C ILE A 188 -8.25 -7.77 -3.63
N ALA A 189 -9.09 -6.73 -3.79
CA ALA A 189 -10.31 -6.85 -4.58
C ALA A 189 -10.06 -6.38 -6.01
N GLY A 190 -10.41 -7.18 -7.01
CA GLY A 190 -10.05 -6.91 -8.39
C GLY A 190 -10.83 -7.70 -9.42
N THR A 191 -10.53 -7.47 -10.69
CA THR A 191 -11.22 -8.14 -11.82
C THR A 191 -10.58 -9.47 -12.21
N LEU A 192 -9.45 -9.83 -11.60
CA LEU A 192 -8.76 -11.11 -11.86
C LEU A 192 -9.45 -12.33 -11.22
N GLY A 193 -10.49 -12.13 -10.40
CA GLY A 193 -11.22 -13.19 -9.71
C GLY A 193 -10.47 -13.75 -8.49
N GLU A 194 -11.02 -14.84 -7.94
CA GLU A 194 -10.52 -15.43 -6.69
C GLU A 194 -9.28 -16.31 -6.92
N PHE A 195 -8.17 -15.97 -6.26
CA PHE A 195 -6.97 -16.80 -6.18
C PHE A 195 -6.06 -16.37 -5.01
N VAL A 196 -5.02 -17.16 -4.75
CA VAL A 196 -3.92 -16.79 -3.86
C VAL A 196 -2.65 -16.69 -4.71
N ASP A 197 -1.91 -15.60 -4.56
CA ASP A 197 -0.65 -15.41 -5.27
C ASP A 197 0.48 -16.30 -4.70
N PRO A 198 1.66 -16.37 -5.36
CA PRO A 198 2.77 -17.22 -4.90
C PRO A 198 3.26 -16.92 -3.48
N ASP A 199 2.98 -15.71 -2.98
CA ASP A 199 3.45 -15.19 -1.70
C ASP A 199 2.35 -15.18 -0.63
N GLY A 200 1.16 -15.71 -0.93
CA GLY A 200 0.06 -15.89 0.03
C GLY A 200 -0.97 -14.77 0.05
N PHE A 201 -0.90 -13.79 -0.85
CA PHE A 201 -1.88 -12.71 -0.93
C PHE A 201 -3.17 -13.17 -1.61
N THR A 202 -4.29 -12.97 -0.92
CA THR A 202 -5.61 -13.37 -1.42
C THR A 202 -6.19 -12.30 -2.33
N TRP A 203 -6.72 -12.74 -3.47
CA TRP A 203 -7.49 -11.94 -4.42
C TRP A 203 -8.96 -12.35 -4.41
N ARG A 204 -9.86 -11.39 -4.61
CA ARG A 204 -11.31 -11.61 -4.74
C ARG A 204 -11.94 -10.70 -5.80
#